data_AF-A0A923U8R5-F1
#
_entry.id   AF-A0A923U8R5-F1
#
_cell.length_a   1.000
_cell.length_b   1.000
_cell.length_c   1.000
_cell.angle_alpha   90.00
_cell.angle_beta   90.00
_cell.angle_gamma   90.00
#
_symmetry.space_group_name_H-M   'P 1'
#
loop_
_entity.id
_entity.type
_entity.pdbx_description
1 polymer ?
#
loop_
_entity_poly.entity_id
_entity_poly.type
_entity_poly.pdbx_seq_one_letter_code
_entity_poly.pdbx_strand_id
1 'polypeptide(L)'
;MLSSLQAVIARVMKLRPVRVFQRYSTKNGPILAGGLSLTALYSVFAGLYVGFAILGLSIQSNPDLKNAVVNILSTSIPGLIKDANGSGAIDLDALFKSRVLGWSSIIAAAALLLTALSWFASARSAVRAVFDLAPDTTFFLLLKLRDLALVIAFTA
;
A
#
# COMPACT_ATOMS: atom_id res chain seq x y z
N MET A 1 18.36 4.51 52.76
CA MET A 1 18.23 5.16 51.43
C MET A 1 18.17 4.15 50.28
N LEU A 2 19.08 3.17 50.20
CA LEU A 2 19.06 2.14 49.14
C LEU A 2 17.78 1.27 49.13
N SER A 3 17.23 0.93 50.30
CA SER A 3 16.02 0.11 50.44
C SER A 3 14.75 0.80 49.93
N SER A 4 14.62 2.10 50.18
CA SER A 4 13.50 2.93 49.72
C SER A 4 13.46 3.02 48.20
N LEU A 5 14.65 3.11 47.58
CA LEU A 5 14.82 3.21 46.14
C LEU A 5 14.46 1.89 45.44
N GLN A 6 14.85 0.75 46.03
CA GLN A 6 14.47 -0.59 45.54
C GLN A 6 12.96 -0.84 45.64
N ALA A 7 12.30 -0.38 46.71
CA ALA A 7 10.85 -0.51 46.87
C ALA A 7 10.07 0.28 45.81
N VAL A 8 10.53 1.49 45.47
CA VAL A 8 9.94 2.31 44.41
C VAL A 8 10.14 1.65 43.04
N ILE A 9 11.35 1.17 42.74
CA ILE A 9 11.64 0.44 41.50
C ILE A 9 10.76 -0.81 41.39
N ALA A 10 10.65 -1.62 42.44
CA ALA A 10 9.82 -2.81 42.43
C ALA A 10 8.33 -2.50 42.19
N ARG A 11 7.84 -1.38 42.73
CA ARG A 11 6.46 -0.91 42.50
C ARG A 11 6.25 -0.47 41.06
N VAL A 12 7.22 0.23 40.47
CA VAL A 12 7.21 0.64 39.05
C VAL A 12 7.27 -0.57 38.12
N MET A 13 8.11 -1.55 38.39
CA MET A 13 8.25 -2.78 37.59
C MET A 13 6.98 -3.66 37.59
N LYS A 14 6.13 -3.54 38.62
CA LYS A 14 4.83 -4.22 38.67
C LYS A 14 3.77 -3.57 37.79
N LEU A 15 3.96 -2.32 37.35
CA LEU A 15 2.99 -1.62 36.52
C LEU A 15 2.85 -2.30 35.15
N ARG A 16 1.61 -2.45 34.67
CA ARG A 16 1.31 -3.04 33.36
C ARG A 16 2.03 -2.34 32.20
N PRO A 17 2.09 -0.99 32.12
CA PRO A 17 2.82 -0.30 31.05
C PRO A 17 4.30 -0.65 30.98
N VAL A 18 4.95 -0.78 32.14
CA VAL A 18 6.39 -1.13 32.23
C VAL A 18 6.62 -2.54 31.71
N ARG A 19 5.77 -3.49 32.12
CA ARG A 19 5.85 -4.88 31.63
C ARG A 19 5.60 -4.99 30.13
N VAL A 20 4.65 -4.23 29.58
CA VAL A 20 4.37 -4.18 28.14
C VAL A 20 5.56 -3.61 27.39
N PHE A 21 6.12 -2.48 27.86
CA PHE A 21 7.29 -1.86 27.25
C PHE A 21 8.53 -2.75 27.31
N GLN A 22 8.75 -3.47 28.40
CA GLN A 22 9.82 -4.45 28.53
C GLN A 22 9.65 -5.62 27.56
N ARG A 23 8.43 -6.15 27.42
CA ARG A 23 8.15 -7.22 26.45
C ARG A 23 8.38 -6.74 25.01
N TYR A 24 7.90 -5.54 24.69
CA TYR A 24 8.13 -4.92 23.37
C TYR A 24 9.64 -4.76 23.10
N SER A 25 10.40 -4.27 24.08
CA SER A 25 11.84 -4.05 23.93
C SER A 25 12.63 -5.35 23.80
N THR A 26 12.30 -6.38 24.61
CA THR A 26 12.97 -7.70 24.58
C THR A 26 12.66 -8.51 23.32
N LYS A 27 11.56 -8.22 22.62
CA LYS A 27 11.16 -8.87 21.37
C LYS A 27 11.56 -8.10 20.11
N ASN A 28 12.58 -7.25 20.19
CA ASN A 28 13.02 -6.40 19.08
C ASN A 28 11.90 -5.56 18.48
N GLY A 29 10.92 -5.15 19.30
CA GLY A 29 9.75 -4.39 18.89
C GLY A 29 10.07 -3.15 18.06
N PRO A 30 11.07 -2.31 18.43
CA PRO A 30 11.46 -1.17 17.62
C PRO A 30 11.91 -1.54 16.19
N ILE A 31 12.62 -2.65 16.02
CA ILE A 31 13.08 -3.14 14.72
C ILE A 31 11.87 -3.63 13.89
N LEU A 32 10.96 -4.39 14.53
CA LEU A 32 9.73 -4.86 13.89
C LEU A 32 8.84 -3.69 13.44
N ALA A 33 8.67 -2.68 14.28
CA ALA A 33 7.90 -1.47 13.96
C ALA A 33 8.55 -0.67 12.82
N GLY A 34 9.89 -0.55 12.83
CA GLY A 34 10.65 0.07 11.75
C GLY A 34 10.42 -0.62 10.41
N GLY A 35 10.59 -1.95 10.34
CA GLY A 35 10.33 -2.73 9.14
C GLY A 35 8.87 -2.67 8.66
N LEU A 36 7.93 -2.66 9.60
CA LEU A 36 6.50 -2.55 9.29
C LEU A 36 6.14 -1.19 8.67
N SER A 37 6.75 -0.10 9.14
CA SER A 37 6.52 1.25 8.61
C SER A 37 6.97 1.39 7.15
N LEU A 38 8.15 0.86 6.80
CA LEU A 38 8.64 0.82 5.43
C LEU A 38 7.73 -0.03 4.53
N THR A 39 7.32 -1.21 5.02
CA THR A 39 6.39 -2.07 4.28
C THR A 39 5.07 -1.35 4.02
N ALA A 40 4.55 -0.59 5.00
CA ALA A 40 3.32 0.18 4.85
C ALA A 40 3.47 1.25 3.76
N LEU A 41 4.57 2.01 3.79
CA LEU A 41 4.86 3.06 2.82
C LEU A 41 4.87 2.51 1.39
N TYR A 42 5.65 1.44 1.14
CA TYR A 42 5.70 0.82 -0.17
C TYR A 42 4.35 0.23 -0.61
N SER A 43 3.60 -0.35 0.33
CA SER A 43 2.28 -0.92 0.04
C SER A 43 1.28 0.16 -0.40
N VAL A 44 1.33 1.35 0.21
CA VAL A 44 0.48 2.48 -0.19
C VAL A 44 0.82 2.95 -1.59
N PHE A 45 2.09 3.17 -1.92
CA PHE A 45 2.49 3.55 -3.28
C PHE A 45 2.11 2.50 -4.32
N ALA A 46 2.28 1.22 -3.99
CA ALA A 46 1.91 0.12 -4.87
C ALA A 46 0.38 0.05 -5.07
N GLY A 47 -0.40 0.22 -4.01
CA GLY A 47 -1.87 0.28 -4.08
C GLY A 47 -2.36 1.46 -4.91
N LEU A 48 -1.75 2.64 -4.74
CA LEU A 48 -2.06 3.84 -5.52
C LEU A 48 -1.76 3.64 -7.01
N TYR A 49 -0.61 3.05 -7.34
CA TYR A 49 -0.29 2.70 -8.72
C TYR A 49 -1.33 1.75 -9.32
N VAL A 50 -1.67 0.66 -8.61
CA VAL A 50 -2.67 -0.31 -9.09
C VAL A 50 -4.03 0.36 -9.27
N GLY A 51 -4.44 1.23 -8.35
CA GLY A 51 -5.65 2.03 -8.48
C GLY A 51 -5.66 2.89 -9.73
N PHE A 52 -4.59 3.63 -10.01
CA PHE A 52 -4.45 4.41 -11.23
C PHE A 52 -4.37 3.56 -12.49
N ALA A 53 -3.75 2.39 -12.43
CA ALA A 53 -3.71 1.46 -13.55
C ALA A 53 -5.12 0.95 -13.90
N ILE A 54 -5.93 0.59 -12.89
CA ILE A 54 -7.33 0.18 -13.08
C ILE A 54 -8.13 1.34 -13.66
N LEU A 55 -8.01 2.56 -13.11
CA LEU A 55 -8.70 3.74 -13.62
C LEU A 55 -8.31 4.06 -15.07
N GLY A 56 -7.02 3.98 -15.40
CA GLY A 56 -6.51 4.20 -16.75
C GLY A 56 -7.07 3.19 -17.75
N LEU A 57 -7.16 1.92 -17.36
CA LEU A 57 -7.79 0.86 -18.16
C LEU A 57 -9.29 1.11 -18.36
N SER A 58 -10.00 1.53 -17.32
CA SER A 58 -11.42 1.89 -17.39
C SER A 58 -11.67 3.09 -18.31
N ILE A 59 -10.79 4.10 -18.30
CA ILE A 59 -10.87 5.26 -19.20
C ILE A 59 -10.53 4.86 -20.64
N GLN A 60 -9.54 3.99 -20.85
CA GLN A 60 -9.18 3.54 -22.19
C GLN A 60 -10.27 2.68 -22.84
N SER A 61 -10.98 1.87 -22.06
CA SER A 61 -12.03 0.97 -22.55
C SER A 61 -13.37 1.66 -22.84
N ASN A 62 -13.63 2.84 -22.26
CA ASN A 62 -14.89 3.57 -22.43
C ASN A 62 -14.68 4.94 -23.11
N PRO A 63 -15.19 5.14 -24.35
CA PRO A 63 -15.02 6.39 -25.09
C PRO A 63 -15.71 7.60 -24.42
N ASP A 64 -16.79 7.40 -23.68
CA ASP A 64 -17.49 8.50 -22.98
C ASP A 64 -16.66 9.03 -21.80
N LEU A 65 -16.07 8.12 -21.01
CA LEU A 65 -15.13 8.47 -19.93
C LEU A 65 -13.89 9.17 -20.47
N LYS A 66 -13.36 8.68 -21.60
CA LYS A 66 -12.24 9.31 -22.30
C LYS A 66 -12.58 10.75 -22.67
N ASN A 67 -13.72 10.98 -23.33
CA ASN A 67 -14.14 12.32 -23.76
C ASN A 67 -14.40 13.26 -22.56
N ALA A 68 -14.98 12.75 -21.47
CA ALA A 68 -15.20 13.53 -20.26
C ALA A 68 -13.87 14.01 -19.62
N VAL A 69 -12.87 13.12 -19.52
CA VAL A 69 -11.54 13.46 -19.00
C VAL A 69 -10.86 14.50 -19.89
N VAL A 70 -10.95 14.33 -21.21
CA VAL A 70 -10.41 15.28 -22.20
C VAL A 70 -11.03 16.66 -22.06
N ASN A 71 -12.36 16.73 -21.90
CA ASN A 71 -13.07 17.99 -21.75
C ASN A 71 -12.70 18.74 -20.45
N ILE A 72 -12.49 17.99 -19.36
CA ILE A 72 -12.01 18.57 -18.09
C ILE A 72 -10.59 19.14 -18.25
N LEU A 73 -9.71 18.39 -18.92
CA LEU A 73 -8.33 18.80 -19.17
C LEU A 73 -8.26 20.05 -20.07
N SER A 74 -9.03 20.09 -21.15
CA SER A 74 -9.07 21.24 -22.07
C SER A 74 -9.61 22.50 -21.40
N THR A 75 -10.59 22.36 -20.51
CA THR A 75 -11.16 23.49 -19.75
C THR A 75 -10.20 23.98 -18.66
N SER A 76 -9.48 23.05 -17.99
CA SER A 76 -8.59 23.40 -16.87
C SER A 76 -7.28 23.99 -17.33
N ILE A 77 -6.75 23.55 -18.48
CA ILE A 77 -5.46 24.02 -19.01
C ILE A 77 -5.60 24.25 -20.53
N PRO A 78 -6.05 25.44 -20.93
CA PRO A 78 -6.20 25.77 -22.34
C PRO A 78 -4.85 25.71 -23.07
N GLY A 79 -4.81 25.04 -24.22
CA GLY A 79 -3.62 24.89 -25.07
C GLY A 79 -2.78 23.62 -24.87
N LEU A 80 -3.12 22.74 -23.91
CA LEU A 80 -2.42 21.45 -23.76
C LEU A 80 -2.75 20.46 -24.88
N ILE A 81 -4.03 20.37 -25.22
CA ILE A 81 -4.57 19.41 -26.18
C ILE A 81 -4.58 20.07 -27.56
N LYS A 82 -4.04 19.37 -28.58
CA LYS A 82 -4.12 19.86 -29.96
C LYS A 82 -5.59 20.04 -30.37
N ASP A 83 -5.95 21.28 -30.67
CA ASP A 83 -7.21 21.63 -31.31
C ASP A 83 -7.13 21.38 -32.84
N ALA A 84 -8.25 21.46 -33.55
CA ALA A 84 -8.36 21.23 -35.00
C ALA A 84 -7.40 22.09 -35.86
N ASN A 85 -6.91 23.20 -35.32
CA ASN A 85 -5.92 24.08 -35.96
C ASN A 85 -4.44 23.66 -35.70
N GLY A 86 -4.19 22.52 -35.05
CA GLY A 86 -2.84 22.00 -34.78
C GLY A 86 -2.08 22.70 -33.66
N SER A 87 -2.70 23.68 -32.99
CA SER A 87 -2.17 24.42 -31.85
C SER A 87 -2.41 23.63 -30.55
N GLY A 88 -1.42 22.87 -30.10
CA GLY A 88 -1.39 22.23 -28.80
C GLY A 88 -0.15 21.36 -28.60
N ALA A 89 0.30 21.21 -27.36
CA ALA A 89 1.55 20.51 -27.04
C ALA A 89 1.44 18.98 -27.18
N ILE A 90 0.23 18.41 -27.06
CA ILE A 90 0.00 16.97 -26.92
C ILE A 90 -1.05 16.48 -27.93
N ASP A 91 -0.70 15.40 -28.65
CA ASP A 91 -1.61 14.66 -29.52
C ASP A 91 -2.23 13.48 -28.77
N LEU A 92 -3.56 13.51 -28.58
CA LEU A 92 -4.25 12.48 -27.81
C LEU A 92 -4.28 11.13 -28.52
N ASP A 93 -4.42 11.12 -29.84
CA ASP A 93 -4.49 9.84 -30.56
C ASP A 93 -3.15 9.13 -30.53
N ALA A 94 -2.05 9.89 -30.53
CA ALA A 94 -0.72 9.34 -30.29
C ALA A 94 -0.54 8.84 -28.84
N LEU A 95 -1.07 9.56 -27.85
CA LEU A 95 -1.01 9.13 -26.43
C LEU A 95 -1.80 7.84 -26.17
N PHE A 96 -3.03 7.74 -26.67
CA PHE A 96 -3.87 6.58 -26.43
C PHE A 96 -3.48 5.37 -27.29
N LYS A 97 -2.81 5.59 -28.43
CA LYS A 97 -2.17 4.52 -29.23
C LYS A 97 -0.78 4.13 -28.69
N SER A 98 -0.16 4.95 -27.84
CA SER A 98 1.13 4.63 -27.24
C SER A 98 1.00 3.40 -26.34
N ARG A 99 1.86 2.41 -26.58
CA ARG A 99 1.84 1.06 -25.99
C ARG A 99 2.34 1.04 -24.54
N VAL A 100 1.92 2.00 -23.73
CA VAL A 100 2.28 2.10 -22.30
C VAL A 100 1.70 0.92 -21.52
N LEU A 101 0.55 0.39 -21.95
CA LEU A 101 -0.11 -0.80 -21.41
C LEU A 101 0.37 -2.09 -22.11
N GLY A 102 1.68 -2.33 -22.14
CA GLY A 102 2.28 -3.54 -22.68
C GLY A 102 2.37 -4.69 -21.66
N TRP A 103 2.92 -5.84 -22.06
CA TRP A 103 3.14 -7.01 -21.18
C TRP A 103 3.97 -6.67 -19.92
N SER A 104 4.92 -5.74 -20.03
CA SER A 104 5.73 -5.25 -18.92
C SER A 104 4.90 -4.54 -17.86
N SER A 105 3.87 -3.77 -18.27
CA SER A 105 2.95 -3.09 -17.36
C SER A 105 2.08 -4.07 -16.58
N ILE A 106 1.69 -5.19 -17.19
CA ILE A 106 0.93 -6.26 -16.52
C ILE A 106 1.77 -6.91 -15.43
N ILE A 107 3.04 -7.22 -15.74
CA ILE A 107 3.96 -7.80 -14.74
C ILE A 107 4.23 -6.80 -13.61
N ALA A 108 4.44 -5.52 -13.94
CA ALA A 108 4.61 -4.47 -12.94
C ALA A 108 3.37 -4.33 -12.05
N ALA A 109 2.17 -4.27 -12.63
CA ALA A 109 0.91 -4.20 -11.89
C ALA A 109 0.72 -5.41 -10.98
N ALA A 110 1.04 -6.62 -11.46
CA ALA A 110 1.00 -7.83 -10.64
C ALA A 110 1.98 -7.74 -9.48
N ALA A 111 3.25 -7.39 -9.72
CA ALA A 111 4.26 -7.24 -8.68
C ALA A 111 3.87 -6.17 -7.64
N LEU A 112 3.27 -5.07 -8.08
CA LEU A 112 2.80 -4.00 -7.20
C LEU A 112 1.56 -4.42 -6.40
N LEU A 113 0.61 -5.11 -7.01
CA LEU A 113 -0.51 -5.71 -6.27
C LEU A 113 0.00 -6.70 -5.21
N LEU A 114 1.02 -7.49 -5.56
CA LEU A 114 1.67 -8.38 -4.61
C LEU A 114 2.34 -7.60 -3.46
N THR A 115 2.93 -6.46 -3.76
CA THR A 115 3.61 -5.56 -2.81
C THR A 115 2.60 -4.84 -1.90
N ALA A 116 1.45 -4.44 -2.42
CA ALA A 116 0.38 -3.81 -1.65
C ALA A 116 -0.20 -4.75 -0.60
N LEU A 117 -0.37 -6.04 -0.93
CA LEU A 117 -0.92 -7.05 -0.02
C LEU A 117 0.08 -7.52 1.04
N SER A 118 1.37 -7.58 0.67
CA SER A 118 2.43 -6.95 1.46
C SER A 118 2.26 -6.83 2.98
N TRP A 119 1.72 -5.66 3.32
CA TRP A 119 1.61 -5.13 4.66
C TRP A 119 0.78 -6.01 5.59
N PHE A 120 -0.29 -6.65 5.11
CA PHE A 120 -1.13 -7.52 5.95
C PHE A 120 -0.33 -8.72 6.46
N ALA A 121 0.50 -9.33 5.61
CA ALA A 121 1.36 -10.43 5.99
C ALA A 121 2.45 -9.99 6.97
N SER A 122 3.07 -8.83 6.74
CA SER A 122 4.10 -8.27 7.62
C SER A 122 3.54 -7.87 8.99
N ALA A 123 2.37 -7.23 9.03
CA ALA A 123 1.70 -6.85 10.28
C ALA A 123 1.35 -8.07 11.12
N ARG A 124 0.79 -9.11 10.48
CA ARG A 124 0.45 -10.38 11.13
C ARG A 124 1.69 -11.07 11.70
N SER A 125 2.78 -11.09 10.94
CA SER A 125 4.06 -11.65 11.38
C SER A 125 4.67 -10.87 12.53
N ALA A 126 4.65 -9.54 12.49
CA ALA A 126 5.15 -8.69 13.57
C ALA A 126 4.38 -8.90 14.88
N VAL A 127 3.05 -8.97 14.82
CA VAL A 127 2.22 -9.27 15.99
C VAL A 127 2.56 -10.65 16.55
N ARG A 128 2.59 -11.69 15.71
CA ARG A 128 2.94 -13.04 16.16
C ARG A 128 4.32 -13.14 16.77
N ALA A 129 5.30 -12.42 16.23
CA ALA A 129 6.66 -12.35 16.77
C ALA A 129 6.69 -11.74 18.17
N VAL A 130 5.95 -10.66 18.42
CA VAL A 130 5.83 -10.07 19.77
C VAL A 130 5.15 -11.03 20.75
N PHE A 131 4.24 -11.87 20.25
CA PHE A 131 3.50 -12.82 21.06
C PHE A 131 4.13 -14.22 21.20
N ASP A 132 5.27 -14.50 20.58
CA ASP A 132 5.90 -15.85 20.51
C ASP A 132 4.98 -16.92 19.90
N LEU A 133 4.13 -16.55 18.93
CA LEU A 133 3.34 -17.52 18.18
C LEU A 133 4.17 -18.13 17.05
N ALA A 134 3.91 -19.40 16.76
CA ALA A 134 4.50 -20.09 15.62
C ALA A 134 4.19 -19.36 14.29
N PRO A 135 5.10 -19.42 13.31
CA PRO A 135 4.84 -18.92 11.95
C PRO A 135 3.60 -19.59 11.35
N ASP A 136 2.79 -18.83 10.60
CA ASP A 136 1.72 -19.43 9.79
C ASP A 136 2.37 -20.29 8.70
N THR A 137 2.01 -21.58 8.64
CA THR A 137 2.48 -22.52 7.61
C THR A 137 1.56 -22.59 6.39
N THR A 138 0.51 -21.76 6.37
CA THR A 138 -0.48 -21.71 5.30
C THR A 138 0.16 -21.28 3.97
N PHE A 139 -0.25 -21.94 2.87
CA PHE A 139 0.29 -21.67 1.53
C PHE A 139 0.21 -20.19 1.15
N PHE A 140 1.30 -19.64 0.60
CA PHE A 140 1.47 -18.22 0.31
C PHE A 140 0.34 -17.61 -0.54
N LEU A 141 -0.12 -18.32 -1.58
CA LEU A 141 -1.23 -17.84 -2.42
C LEU A 141 -2.57 -17.81 -1.68
N LEU A 142 -2.84 -18.75 -0.78
CA LEU A 142 -4.10 -18.81 -0.02
C LEU A 142 -4.22 -17.65 0.95
N LEU A 143 -3.12 -17.26 1.60
CA LEU A 143 -3.08 -16.03 2.41
C LEU A 143 -3.39 -14.80 1.56
N LYS A 144 -2.80 -14.74 0.36
CA LYS A 144 -2.93 -13.59 -0.53
C LYS A 144 -4.32 -13.45 -1.12
N LEU A 145 -4.95 -14.57 -1.46
CA LEU A 145 -6.35 -14.65 -1.87
C LEU A 145 -7.29 -14.18 -0.75
N ARG A 146 -7.01 -14.57 0.50
CA ARG A 146 -7.79 -14.11 1.65
C ARG A 146 -7.62 -12.60 1.90
N ASP A 147 -6.40 -12.10 1.78
CA ASP A 147 -6.12 -10.66 1.91
C ASP A 147 -6.80 -9.88 0.77
N LEU A 148 -6.82 -10.40 -0.46
CA LEU A 148 -7.61 -9.84 -1.57
C LEU A 148 -9.11 -9.88 -1.31
N ALA A 149 -9.63 -10.99 -0.81
CA ALA A 149 -11.05 -11.12 -0.48
C ALA A 149 -11.48 -10.11 0.60
N LEU A 150 -10.64 -9.85 1.60
CA LEU A 150 -10.89 -8.83 2.62
C LEU A 150 -10.91 -7.42 2.02
N VAL A 151 -9.99 -7.11 1.10
CA VAL A 151 -9.98 -5.82 0.40
C VAL A 151 -11.24 -5.64 -0.41
N ILE A 152 -11.62 -6.65 -1.22
CA ILE A 152 -12.82 -6.60 -2.05
C ILE A 152 -14.08 -6.44 -1.20
N ALA A 153 -14.21 -7.22 -0.12
CA ALA A 153 -15.37 -7.16 0.78
C ALA A 153 -15.48 -5.83 1.54
N PHE A 154 -14.36 -5.14 1.80
CA PHE A 154 -14.38 -3.81 2.43
C PHE A 154 -14.73 -2.69 1.43
N THR A 155 -14.40 -2.90 0.15
CA THR A 155 -14.66 -1.93 -0.93
C THR A 155 -15.99 -2.12 -1.65
N ALA A 156 -16.68 -3.24 -1.42
CA ALA A 156 -18.01 -3.56 -1.97
C ALA A 156 -19.11 -3.14 -0.99
#